data_AF-A0A8S2UXN9-F1
#
_entry.id   AF-A0A8S2UXN9-F1
#
_cell.length_a   1.000
_cell.length_b   1.000
_cell.length_c   1.000
_cell.angle_alpha   90.00
_cell.angle_beta   90.00
_cell.angle_gamma   90.00
#
_symmetry.space_group_name_H-M   'P 1'
#
loop_
_entity.id
_entity.type
_entity.pdbx_description
1 polymer ?
#
loop_
_entity_poly.entity_id
_entity_poly.type
_entity_poly.pdbx_seq_one_letter_code
_entity_poly.pdbx_strand_id
1 'polypeptide(L)'
;ETHGGEDVPVYARGPWSHLFIGTMEQHTIAHKMAYAACWGAYKDRNGCQSFIKSTTTKMTFPKPNGSPSISTFNFIRIIILFLLILVFV
;
A
#
# COMPACT_ATOMS: atom_id res chain seq x y z
N GLU A 1 -27.60 -8.28 6.95
CA GLU A 1 -26.26 -8.24 7.57
C GLU A 1 -25.76 -6.81 7.70
N THR A 2 -25.39 -6.40 8.92
CA THR A 2 -24.59 -5.20 9.17
C THR A 2 -23.15 -5.64 9.44
N HIS A 3 -22.17 -4.89 8.93
CA HIS A 3 -20.76 -5.19 9.23
C HIS A 3 -20.49 -5.14 10.74
N GLY A 4 -19.59 -5.99 11.20
CA GLY A 4 -19.05 -5.94 12.55
C GLY A 4 -18.19 -4.69 12.75
N GLY A 5 -18.31 -4.06 13.93
CA GLY A 5 -17.58 -2.85 14.30
C GLY A 5 -16.39 -3.11 15.21
N GLU A 6 -15.96 -4.37 15.30
CA GLU A 6 -14.87 -4.80 16.18
C GLU A 6 -13.49 -4.43 15.62
N ASP A 7 -12.51 -4.30 16.51
CA ASP A 7 -11.12 -4.04 16.13
C ASP A 7 -10.55 -5.17 15.27
N VAL A 8 -9.74 -4.81 14.27
CA VAL A 8 -9.06 -5.75 13.36
C VAL A 8 -7.55 -5.79 13.59
N PRO A 9 -6.91 -6.97 13.52
CA PRO A 9 -5.47 -7.10 13.75
C PRO A 9 -4.66 -6.51 12.59
N VAL A 10 -3.50 -5.92 12.91
CA VAL A 10 -2.53 -5.39 11.95
C VAL A 10 -1.20 -6.13 12.09
N TYR A 11 -0.68 -6.64 10.98
CA TYR A 11 0.62 -7.32 10.91
C TYR A 11 1.62 -6.50 10.09
N ALA A 12 2.85 -6.38 10.57
CA ALA A 12 3.90 -5.63 9.88
C ALA A 12 5.24 -6.36 9.88
N ARG A 13 5.98 -6.27 8.77
CA ARG A 13 7.34 -6.81 8.60
C ARG A 13 8.17 -5.86 7.73
N GLY A 14 9.44 -5.69 8.07
CA GLY A 14 10.38 -4.88 7.31
C GLY A 14 10.84 -3.62 8.04
N PRO A 15 11.46 -2.65 7.34
CA PRO A 15 11.90 -1.41 7.94
C PRO A 15 10.77 -0.71 8.68
N TRP A 16 11.03 -0.29 9.92
CA TRP A 16 10.05 0.39 10.77
C TRP A 16 8.81 -0.44 11.16
N SER A 17 8.85 -1.79 11.07
CA SER A 17 7.72 -2.63 11.52
C SER A 17 7.37 -2.44 13.00
N HIS A 18 8.35 -2.05 13.83
CA HIS A 18 8.16 -1.74 15.25
C HIS A 18 7.22 -0.54 15.51
N LEU A 19 6.83 0.23 14.50
CA LEU A 19 5.83 1.29 14.64
C LEU A 19 4.41 0.73 14.83
N PHE A 20 4.16 -0.51 14.40
CA PHE A 20 2.85 -1.16 14.43
C PHE A 20 2.74 -2.02 15.70
N ILE A 21 2.60 -1.36 16.85
CA ILE A 21 2.41 -1.95 18.17
C ILE A 21 1.18 -1.36 18.85
N GLY A 22 0.56 -2.14 19.74
CA GLY A 22 -0.60 -1.71 20.53
C GLY A 22 -1.90 -1.56 19.74
N THR A 23 -2.90 -0.95 20.38
CA THR A 23 -4.15 -0.54 19.72
C THR A 23 -3.95 0.82 19.04
N MET A 24 -4.54 1.00 17.86
CA MET A 24 -4.38 2.22 17.08
C MET A 24 -5.57 2.44 16.15
N GLU A 25 -5.87 3.71 15.91
CA GLU A 25 -6.89 4.11 14.96
C GLU A 25 -6.54 3.74 13.51
N GLN A 26 -7.53 3.35 12.71
CA GLN A 26 -7.34 2.91 11.33
C GLN A 26 -6.59 3.96 10.47
N HIS A 27 -6.88 5.25 10.65
CA HIS A 27 -6.22 6.33 9.91
C HIS A 27 -4.72 6.46 10.25
N THR A 28 -4.30 6.03 11.44
CA THR A 28 -2.90 6.10 11.87
C THR A 28 -2.02 5.14 11.07
N ILE A 29 -2.59 4.08 10.50
CA ILE A 29 -1.87 3.13 9.64
C ILE A 29 -1.21 3.88 8.46
N ALA A 30 -1.96 4.78 7.81
CA ALA A 30 -1.45 5.58 6.69
C ALA A 30 -0.31 6.52 7.11
N HIS A 31 -0.43 7.18 8.26
CA HIS A 31 0.63 8.05 8.78
C HIS A 31 1.91 7.27 9.11
N LYS A 32 1.80 6.09 9.74
CA LYS A 32 2.96 5.24 10.05
C LYS A 32 3.64 4.69 8.79
N MET A 33 2.85 4.33 7.77
CA MET A 33 3.40 3.94 6.46
C MET A 33 4.13 5.12 5.80
N ALA A 34 3.55 6.31 5.78
CA ALA A 34 4.17 7.50 5.18
C ALA A 34 5.46 7.89 5.92
N TYR A 35 5.47 7.78 7.26
CA TYR A 35 6.65 8.00 8.08
C TYR A 35 7.77 7.01 7.74
N ALA A 36 7.46 5.72 7.63
CA ALA A 36 8.42 4.68 7.29
C ALA A 36 8.99 4.86 5.87
N ALA A 37 8.14 5.27 4.93
CA ALA A 37 8.46 5.40 3.51
C ALA A 37 9.02 6.76 3.09
N CYS A 38 9.32 7.67 4.03
CA CYS A 38 9.83 9.00 3.68
C CYS A 38 8.87 9.81 2.79
N TRP A 39 7.56 9.62 2.97
CA TRP A 39 6.55 10.13 2.05
C TRP A 39 5.82 11.37 2.60
N GLY A 40 5.46 12.28 1.69
CA GLY A 40 4.65 13.46 2.01
C GLY A 40 5.30 14.35 3.07
N ALA A 41 4.56 14.68 4.12
CA ALA A 41 5.03 15.53 5.23
C ALA A 41 6.25 14.97 5.97
N TYR A 42 6.58 13.68 5.80
CA TYR A 42 7.71 13.02 6.46
C TYR A 42 8.98 12.97 5.60
N LYS A 43 8.97 13.56 4.40
CA LYS A 43 10.13 13.53 3.48
C LYS A 43 11.39 14.17 4.06
N ASP A 44 11.23 15.25 4.82
CA ASP A 44 12.35 16.02 5.36
C ASP A 44 12.68 15.69 6.83
N ARG A 45 12.11 14.60 7.38
CA ARG A 45 12.36 14.20 8.76
C ARG A 45 13.78 13.71 8.96
N ASN A 46 14.32 13.93 10.16
CA ASN A 46 15.58 13.33 10.59
C ASN A 46 15.48 11.79 10.52
N GLY A 47 16.47 11.16 9.86
CA GLY A 47 16.47 9.72 9.57
C GLY A 47 15.89 9.32 8.21
N CYS A 48 15.30 10.26 7.45
CA CYS A 48 14.87 10.01 6.08
C CYS A 48 15.96 10.28 5.02
N GLN A 49 16.88 11.21 5.31
CA GLN A 49 17.90 11.72 4.38
C GLN A 49 19.05 10.75 4.03
N SER A 50 18.89 9.45 4.27
CA SER A 50 19.94 8.45 4.06
C SER A 50 19.85 7.72 2.72
N PHE A 51 18.71 7.80 2.00
CA PHE A 51 18.56 7.10 0.72
C PHE A 51 19.09 7.89 -0.49
N ILE A 52 19.00 9.22 -0.47
CA ILE A 52 19.42 10.04 -1.63
C ILE A 52 20.94 10.27 -1.65
N LYS A 53 21.61 10.38 -0.50
CA LYS A 53 23.08 10.60 -0.45
C LYS A 53 23.93 9.38 -0.84
N SER A 54 23.37 8.17 -0.81
CA SER A 54 24.08 6.94 -1.20
C SER A 54 23.91 6.58 -2.68
N THR A 55 23.20 7.38 -3.47
CA THR A 55 22.93 7.12 -4.89
C THR A 55 23.99 7.78 -5.78
N THR A 56 25.27 7.45 -5.54
CA THR A 56 26.27 7.36 -6.62
C THR A 56 26.86 5.96 -6.70
N THR A 57 26.40 5.03 -5.86
CA THR A 57 26.70 3.61 -6.03
C THR A 57 25.41 2.82 -5.84
N LYS A 58 24.87 2.32 -6.96
CA LYS A 58 23.70 1.44 -7.11
C LYS A 58 23.24 0.74 -5.82
N MET A 59 22.23 1.28 -5.14
CA MET A 59 21.26 0.45 -4.45
C MET A 59 20.25 -0.02 -5.49
N THR A 60 20.50 -1.19 -6.09
CA THR A 60 19.54 -1.87 -6.95
C THR A 60 18.44 -2.46 -6.08
N PHE A 61 17.35 -1.73 -5.89
CA PHE A 61 16.10 -2.35 -5.45
C PHE A 61 15.75 -3.45 -6.46
N PRO A 62 15.53 -4.72 -6.04
CA PRO A 62 15.02 -5.72 -6.95
C PRO A 62 13.67 -5.22 -7.48
N LYS A 63 13.61 -4.96 -8.79
CA LYS A 63 12.37 -4.62 -9.49
C LYS A 63 11.35 -5.73 -9.16
N PRO A 64 10.15 -5.42 -8.63
CA PRO A 64 9.11 -6.44 -8.49
C PRO A 64 8.85 -7.03 -9.88
N ASN A 65 9.02 -8.34 -9.98
CA ASN A 65 8.72 -9.08 -11.20
C ASN A 65 7.22 -9.03 -11.43
N GLY A 66 6.82 -8.33 -12.50
CA GLY A 66 5.42 -8.21 -12.91
C GLY A 66 4.70 -7.06 -12.25
N SER A 67 4.83 -5.87 -12.84
CA SER A 67 3.69 -4.94 -12.84
C SER A 67 2.59 -5.65 -13.63
N PRO A 68 1.42 -6.00 -13.05
CA PRO A 68 0.30 -6.39 -13.88
C PRO A 68 -0.05 -5.15 -14.71
N SER A 69 0.32 -5.15 -16.00
CA SER A 69 -0.29 -4.22 -16.94
C SER A 69 -1.76 -4.64 -16.99
N ILE A 70 -2.59 -3.93 -16.23
CA ILE A 70 -4.04 -3.98 -16.40
C ILE A 70 -4.26 -3.44 -17.81
N SER A 71 -4.21 -4.37 -18.76
CA SER A 71 -4.64 -4.16 -20.12
C SER A 71 -6.07 -3.64 -20.04
N THR A 72 -6.31 -2.48 -20.65
CA THR A 72 -7.62 -1.81 -20.72
C THR A 72 -8.75 -2.73 -21.19
N PHE A 73 -8.40 -3.84 -21.85
CA PHE A 73 -9.29 -4.94 -22.21
C PHE A 73 -9.98 -5.63 -21.01
N ASN A 74 -9.40 -5.60 -19.81
CA ASN A 74 -10.00 -6.21 -18.62
C ASN A 74 -11.24 -5.46 -18.13
N PHE A 75 -11.30 -4.12 -18.30
CA PHE A 75 -12.46 -3.33 -17.87
C PHE A 75 -13.69 -3.60 -18.74
N ILE A 76 -13.51 -3.68 -20.06
CA ILE A 76 -14.61 -3.98 -20.99
C ILE A 76 -15.18 -5.38 -20.72
N ARG A 77 -14.33 -6.36 -20.40
CA ARG A 77 -14.79 -7.71 -20.04
C ARG A 77 -15.59 -7.74 -18.74
N ILE A 78 -15.20 -6.96 -17.73
CA ILE A 78 -15.94 -6.86 -16.46
C ILE A 78 -17.31 -6.22 -16.68
N ILE A 79 -17.39 -5.17 -17.49
CA ILE A 79 -18.66 -4.48 -17.81
C ILE A 79 -19.61 -5.41 -18.58
N ILE A 80 -19.10 -6.13 -19.58
CA ILE A 80 -19.91 -7.09 -20.35
C ILE A 80 -20.40 -8.23 -19.45
N LEU A 81 -19.56 -8.78 -18.58
CA LEU A 81 -19.97 -9.85 -17.66
C LEU A 81 -21.06 -9.36 -16.69
N PHE A 82 -20.89 -8.15 -16.14
CA PHE A 82 -21.85 -7.54 -15.24
C PHE A 82 -23.20 -7.26 -15.91
N LEU A 83 -23.19 -6.75 -17.14
CA LEU A 83 -24.42 -6.53 -17.93
C LEU A 83 -25.10 -7.84 -18.30
N LEU A 84 -24.35 -8.89 -18.64
CA LEU A 84 -24.94 -10.22 -18.91
C LEU A 84 -25.59 -10.81 -17.66
N ILE A 85 -24.93 -10.72 -16.51
CA ILE A 85 -25.50 -11.22 -15.24
C ILE A 85 -26.79 -10.48 -14.87
N LEU A 86 -26.89 -9.17 -15.14
CA LEU A 86 -28.11 -8.38 -14.90
C LEU A 86 -29.26 -8.65 -15.88
N VAL A 87 -28.97 -9.22 -17.05
CA VAL A 87 -30.00 -9.58 -18.05
C VAL A 87 -30.51 -11.01 -17.85
N PHE A 88 -29.72 -11.86 -17.18
CA PHE A 88 -30.06 -13.26 -16.89
C PHE A 88 -30.47 -13.51 -15.41
N VAL A 89 -30.58 -12.47 -14.60
CA VAL A 89 -31.24 -12.44 -13.28
C VAL A 89 -32.60 -11.77 -13.44
#